data_AF-A0A3B8P6D4-F1
#
_entry.id   AF-A0A3B8P6D4-F1
#
_cell.length_a   1.000
_cell.length_b   1.000
_cell.length_c   1.000
_cell.angle_alpha   90.00
_cell.angle_beta   90.00
_cell.angle_gamma   90.00
#
_symmetry.space_group_name_H-M   'P 1'
#
loop_
_entity.id
_entity.type
_entity.pdbx_description
1 polymer ?
#
loop_
_entity_poly.entity_id
_entity_poly.type
_entity_poly.pdbx_seq_one_letter_code
_entity_poly.pdbx_strand_id
1 'polypeptide(L)'
;VGLEVRDAFTALHPDAAQAFVPGAQPGKLMADIYALARIRLAARGVTAVYGGGLCTVSDPRFFSYRRTPQGGRFASLVWLDPH
;
A
#
# COMPACT_ATOMS: atom_id res chain seq x y z
N VAL A 1 9.48 6.24 -0.33
CA VAL A 1 9.47 6.41 -1.81
C VAL A 1 9.97 7.80 -2.15
N GLY A 2 10.37 8.09 -3.39
CA GLY A 2 10.70 9.46 -3.80
C GLY A 2 9.48 10.25 -4.29
N LEU A 3 9.71 11.50 -4.69
CA LEU A 3 8.66 12.40 -5.20
C LEU A 3 8.04 11.87 -6.49
N GLU A 4 8.83 11.20 -7.34
CA GLU A 4 8.38 10.59 -8.58
C GLU A 4 7.20 9.63 -8.39
N VAL A 5 7.20 8.90 -7.27
CA VAL A 5 6.09 7.99 -6.95
C VAL A 5 4.87 8.79 -6.55
N ARG A 6 5.00 9.80 -5.66
CA ARG A 6 3.87 10.64 -5.26
C ARG A 6 3.24 11.28 -6.48
N ASP A 7 4.04 11.88 -7.34
CA ASP A 7 3.58 12.63 -8.50
C ASP A 7 2.83 11.71 -9.49
N ALA A 8 3.30 10.46 -9.67
CA ALA A 8 2.58 9.44 -10.45
C ALA A 8 1.20 9.08 -9.86
N PHE A 9 1.05 9.06 -8.52
CA PHE A 9 -0.25 8.83 -7.89
C PHE A 9 -1.17 10.04 -8.00
N THR A 10 -0.65 11.25 -7.75
CA THR A 10 -1.44 12.49 -7.75
C THR A 10 -1.85 12.94 -9.15
N ALA A 11 -1.08 12.59 -10.18
CA ALA A 11 -1.45 12.84 -11.58
C ALA A 11 -2.75 12.12 -11.99
N LEU A 12 -3.03 10.96 -11.39
CA LEU A 12 -4.25 10.18 -11.65
C LEU A 12 -5.38 10.52 -10.68
N HIS A 13 -5.06 10.73 -9.41
CA HIS A 13 -6.02 11.05 -8.36
C HIS A 13 -5.42 12.10 -7.41
N PRO A 14 -5.77 13.39 -7.52
CA PRO A 14 -5.18 14.46 -6.72
C PRO A 14 -5.24 14.20 -5.21
N ASP A 15 -6.35 13.63 -4.73
CA ASP A 15 -6.56 13.27 -3.33
C ASP A 15 -5.55 12.26 -2.79
N ALA A 16 -4.83 11.53 -3.66
CA ALA A 16 -3.76 10.62 -3.25
C ALA A 16 -2.63 11.35 -2.50
N ALA A 17 -2.50 12.67 -2.66
CA ALA A 17 -1.51 13.49 -1.96
C ALA A 17 -1.58 13.31 -0.44
N GLN A 18 -2.78 13.12 0.11
CA GLN A 18 -2.99 12.96 1.57
C GLN A 18 -2.38 11.66 2.13
N ALA A 19 -2.11 10.67 1.28
CA ALA A 19 -1.53 9.39 1.68
C ALA A 19 0.02 9.39 1.70
N PHE A 20 0.63 10.55 1.49
CA PHE A 20 2.07 10.72 1.55
C PHE A 20 2.44 11.73 2.65
N VAL A 21 3.38 11.32 3.51
CA VAL A 21 3.94 12.20 4.56
C VAL A 21 5.46 12.22 4.46
N PRO A 22 6.15 13.22 5.05
CA PRO A 22 7.60 13.21 5.13
C PRO A 22 8.14 11.89 5.66
N GLY A 23 9.12 11.31 4.95
CA GLY A 23 9.78 10.08 5.36
C GLY A 23 10.97 10.35 6.29
N ALA A 24 11.54 9.28 6.84
CA ALA A 24 12.70 9.37 7.74
C ALA A 24 13.99 9.85 7.06
N GLN A 25 14.08 9.73 5.73
CA GLN A 25 15.24 10.19 4.95
C GLN A 25 14.91 11.50 4.22
N PRO A 26 15.82 12.48 4.18
CA PRO A 26 15.64 13.70 3.41
C PRO A 26 15.28 13.40 1.94
N GLY A 27 14.30 14.13 1.40
CA GLY A 27 13.83 13.94 0.02
C GLY A 27 13.05 12.65 -0.23
N LYS A 28 12.75 11.85 0.81
CA LYS A 28 11.88 10.66 0.72
C LYS A 28 10.57 10.90 1.47
N LEU A 29 9.53 10.27 0.96
CA LEU A 29 8.19 10.24 1.55
C LEU A 29 7.89 8.85 2.13
N MET A 30 7.13 8.81 3.22
CA MET A 30 6.41 7.62 3.63
C MET A 30 5.07 7.60 2.88
N ALA A 31 4.79 6.50 2.20
CA ALA A 31 3.53 6.31 1.48
C ALA A 31 2.66 5.31 2.26
N ASP A 32 1.43 5.70 2.57
CA ASP A 32 0.42 4.80 3.08
C ASP A 32 -0.26 4.08 1.91
N ILE A 33 0.21 2.86 1.63
CA ILE A 33 -0.33 2.05 0.53
C ILE A 33 -1.80 1.65 0.75
N TYR A 34 -2.27 1.58 1.99
CA TYR A 34 -3.64 1.21 2.31
C TYR A 34 -4.60 2.37 2.11
N ALA A 35 -4.18 3.60 2.42
CA ALA A 35 -4.92 4.81 2.10
C ALA A 35 -4.99 5.02 0.57
N LEU A 36 -3.89 4.82 -0.15
CA LEU A 36 -3.86 4.89 -1.63
C LEU A 36 -4.83 3.90 -2.27
N ALA A 37 -4.89 2.66 -1.77
CA ALA A 37 -5.84 1.66 -2.24
C ALA A 37 -7.29 2.09 -1.97
N ARG A 38 -7.60 2.62 -0.78
CA ARG A 38 -8.94 3.10 -0.42
C ARG A 38 -9.41 4.24 -1.31
N ILE A 39 -8.56 5.22 -1.58
CA ILE A 39 -8.87 6.35 -2.47
C ILE A 39 -9.26 5.83 -3.86
N ARG A 40 -8.47 4.90 -4.41
CA ARG A 40 -8.75 4.32 -5.73
C ARG A 40 -10.03 3.46 -5.75
N LEU A 41 -10.27 2.67 -4.71
CA LEU A 41 -11.47 1.85 -4.59
C LEU A 41 -12.73 2.71 -4.44
N ALA A 42 -12.68 3.74 -3.60
CA ALA A 42 -13.79 4.68 -3.40
C ALA A 42 -14.14 5.43 -4.69
N ALA A 43 -13.15 5.85 -5.48
CA ALA A 43 -13.37 6.46 -6.80
C ALA A 43 -14.07 5.53 -7.81
N ARG A 44 -14.16 4.23 -7.51
CA ARG A 44 -14.89 3.21 -8.28
C ARG A 44 -16.17 2.73 -7.59
N GLY A 45 -16.62 3.42 -6.54
CA GLY A 45 -17.82 3.09 -5.78
C GLY A 45 -17.65 1.95 -4.77
N VAL A 46 -16.44 1.43 -4.58
CA VAL A 46 -16.17 0.37 -3.60
C VAL A 46 -15.88 1.00 -2.24
N THR A 47 -16.86 0.96 -1.34
CA THR A 47 -16.80 1.60 -0.01
C THR A 47 -16.63 0.60 1.14
N ALA A 48 -17.01 -0.66 0.95
CA ALA A 48 -16.81 -1.74 1.92
C ALA A 48 -15.39 -2.30 1.82
N VAL A 49 -14.43 -1.64 2.47
CA VAL A 49 -13.00 -2.00 2.43
C VAL A 49 -12.53 -2.42 3.81
N TYR A 50 -12.06 -3.66 3.94
CA TYR A 50 -11.62 -4.26 5.20
C TYR A 50 -10.12 -4.57 5.20
N GLY A 51 -9.56 -4.82 6.38
CA GLY A 51 -8.13 -5.12 6.55
C GLY A 51 -7.24 -3.88 6.36
N GLY A 52 -5.96 -4.10 6.05
CA GLY A 52 -4.97 -3.03 5.91
C GLY A 52 -4.35 -2.52 7.21
N GLY A 53 -4.31 -3.37 8.24
CA GLY A 53 -3.65 -3.08 9.53
C GLY A 53 -2.31 -3.81 9.73
N LEU A 54 -1.81 -4.50 8.71
CA LEU A 54 -0.61 -5.33 8.81
C LEU A 54 0.56 -4.69 8.08
N CYS A 55 1.76 -4.80 8.63
CA CYS A 55 2.98 -4.30 7.99
C CYS A 55 3.97 -5.45 7.84
N THR A 56 4.25 -5.84 6.59
CA THR A 56 5.17 -6.95 6.31
C THR A 56 6.60 -6.67 6.77
N VAL A 57 7.00 -5.39 6.88
CA VAL A 57 8.34 -4.99 7.34
C VAL A 57 8.52 -5.15 8.85
N SER A 58 7.53 -4.75 9.66
CA SER A 58 7.64 -4.75 11.12
C SER A 58 7.16 -6.04 11.76
N ASP A 59 6.21 -6.74 11.15
CA ASP A 59 5.69 -7.99 11.68
C ASP A 59 6.57 -9.18 11.22
N PRO A 60 7.23 -9.89 12.15
CA PRO A 60 8.20 -10.93 11.82
C PRO A 60 7.57 -12.19 11.21
N ARG A 61 6.26 -12.36 11.30
CA ARG A 61 5.55 -13.50 10.70
C ARG A 61 5.57 -13.45 9.17
N PHE A 62 5.82 -12.27 8.58
CA PHE A 62 5.77 -12.09 7.14
C PHE A 62 7.15 -12.01 6.50
N PHE A 63 7.36 -12.67 5.35
CA PHE A 63 8.37 -12.30 4.38
C PHE A 63 8.19 -10.84 3.92
N SER A 64 9.31 -10.10 3.81
CA SER A 64 9.33 -8.73 3.31
C SER A 64 10.59 -8.45 2.52
N TYR A 65 10.42 -8.11 1.25
CA TYR A 65 11.52 -7.75 0.36
C TYR A 65 12.32 -6.55 0.88
N ARG A 66 11.64 -5.57 1.49
CA ARG A 66 12.28 -4.37 2.05
C ARG A 66 13.18 -4.68 3.24
N ARG A 67 12.88 -5.75 3.99
CA ARG A 67 13.72 -6.21 5.11
C ARG A 67 14.78 -7.20 4.65
N THR A 68 14.41 -8.16 3.80
CA THR A 68 15.28 -9.22 3.32
C THR A 68 15.10 -9.38 1.81
N PRO A 69 16.00 -8.79 1.00
CA PRO A 69 16.03 -9.03 -0.43
C PRO A 69 16.14 -10.54 -0.72
N GLN A 70 15.51 -11.01 -1.80
CA GLN A 70 15.50 -12.43 -2.20
C GLN A 70 14.84 -13.41 -1.20
N GLY A 71 14.05 -12.93 -0.23
CA GLY A 71 13.29 -13.81 0.67
C GLY A 71 12.14 -14.59 0.01
N GLY A 72 11.32 -15.27 0.83
CA GLY A 72 10.11 -15.98 0.37
C GLY A 72 9.01 -15.04 -0.18
N ARG A 73 7.90 -15.63 -0.60
CA ARG A 73 6.71 -14.92 -1.10
C ARG A 73 5.45 -15.50 -0.45
N PHE A 74 4.45 -14.66 -0.28
CA PHE A 74 3.09 -15.11 0.06
C PHE A 74 2.17 -14.95 -1.15
N ALA A 75 1.03 -15.62 -1.05
CA ALA A 75 -0.12 -15.42 -1.92
C ALA A 75 -1.31 -14.96 -1.08
N SER A 76 -2.17 -14.13 -1.66
CA SER A 76 -3.53 -13.89 -1.18
C SER A 76 -4.47 -14.65 -2.11
N LEU A 77 -5.31 -15.53 -1.55
CA LEU A 77 -6.20 -16.40 -2.32
C LEU A 77 -7.65 -16.08 -1.98
N VAL A 78 -8.52 -16.15 -2.98
CA VAL A 78 -9.96 -16.03 -2.84
C VAL A 78 -10.61 -16.99 -3.83
N TRP A 79 -11.65 -17.69 -3.40
CA TRP A 79 -12.43 -18.60 -4.23
C TRP A 79 -13.89 -18.56 -3.78
N LEU A 80 -14.80 -18.94 -4.68
CA LEU A 80 -16.17 -19.25 -4.32
C LEU A 80 -16.19 -20.71 -3.89
N ASP A 81 -16.64 -20.97 -2.66
CA ASP A 81 -16.89 -22.31 -2.18
C ASP A 81 -18.26 -22.77 -2.71
N PRO A 82 -18.35 -23.88 -3.48
CA PRO A 82 -19.60 -24.35 -4.05
C PRO A 82 -20.57 -25.00 -3.04
N HIS A 83 -20.20 -25.07 -1.75
CA HIS A 83 -21.01 -25.67 -0.68
C HIS A 83 -22.05 -24.71 -0.09
#